data_AF-A0A836RMM0-F1
#
_entry.id   AF-A0A836RMM0-F1
#
_cell.length_a   1.000
_cell.length_b   1.000
_cell.length_c   1.000
_cell.angle_alpha   90.00
_cell.angle_beta   90.00
_cell.angle_gamma   90.00
#
_symmetry.space_group_name_H-M   'P 1'
#
loop_
_entity.id
_entity.type
_entity.pdbx_description
1 polymer ?
#
loop_
_entity_poly.entity_id
_entity_poly.type
_entity_poly.pdbx_seq_one_letter_code
_entity_poly.pdbx_strand_id
1 'polypeptide(L)'
;DDRHHLRGRQKLAGQIAAALVLIGSGLVIGESELFGLRWELGPLAVPFTVFWILGAINALNLIDGTDGLATSVGLVLCLAIAGIAILTGHRTEAFLACAMAGALAGFLVYNAPPASIFLGDAGSMLIGLVIGTLALRGSFKGPATAALVAPTAILAIPILDTGMAILRRKLTGRSLYTTDRGHLHHVLQQRGLTGRLTVAAVGTLCGITAIAGVISVYSKNELIAVGVAGAVCGTLIAFRVFGHQECLLLVRRTKAMLVSLLPRRGSAAQGDVVQVETQFQGDHQWTELWQTLTEFAERFELTRVQLSITMPAKFQDYHATWFRRGVFDDGQTWSSEIPLVVGNLPVGRLKITGTCSNGSVCTW
;
A
#
# COMPACT_ATOMS: atom_id res chain seq x y z
N ASP A 1 -13.79 17.31 3.55
CA ASP A 1 -12.34 17.21 3.70
C ASP A 1 -11.64 18.32 2.94
N ASP A 2 -11.85 18.40 1.62
CA ASP A 2 -11.30 19.45 0.75
C ASP A 2 -11.48 20.89 1.28
N ARG A 3 -12.60 21.20 1.96
CA ARG A 3 -12.84 22.53 2.54
C ARG A 3 -12.02 22.86 3.80
N HIS A 4 -11.66 21.85 4.60
CA HIS A 4 -11.15 22.04 5.96
C HIS A 4 -9.82 21.33 6.26
N HIS A 5 -9.25 20.61 5.28
CA HIS A 5 -7.99 19.86 5.40
C HIS A 5 -7.93 18.98 6.65
N LEU A 6 -8.79 17.96 6.70
CA LEU A 6 -8.93 17.13 7.89
C LEU A 6 -7.69 16.23 8.11
N ARG A 7 -7.39 15.94 9.37
CA ARG A 7 -6.34 14.99 9.75
C ARG A 7 -6.75 13.58 9.29
N GLY A 8 -5.78 12.73 8.95
CA GLY A 8 -6.06 11.36 8.48
C GLY A 8 -6.96 10.53 9.40
N ARG A 9 -6.86 10.71 10.72
CA ARG A 9 -7.77 10.05 11.70
C ARG A 9 -9.22 10.52 11.58
N GLN A 10 -9.44 11.80 11.28
CA GLN A 10 -10.78 12.37 11.09
C GLN A 10 -11.40 11.87 9.77
N LYS A 11 -10.59 11.79 8.69
CA LYS A 11 -11.02 11.15 7.43
C LYS A 11 -11.46 9.71 7.66
N LEU A 12 -10.62 8.92 8.36
CA LEU A 12 -10.91 7.52 8.68
C LEU A 12 -12.18 7.37 9.52
N ALA A 13 -12.41 8.23 10.51
CA ALA A 13 -13.64 8.21 11.30
C ALA A 13 -14.89 8.45 10.44
N GLY A 14 -14.83 9.39 9.49
CA GLY A 14 -15.91 9.62 8.53
C GLY A 14 -16.15 8.43 7.60
N GLN A 15 -15.08 7.78 7.12
CA GLN A 15 -15.17 6.55 6.32
C GLN A 15 -15.83 5.41 7.09
N ILE A 16 -15.45 5.22 8.37
CA ILE A 16 -16.06 4.22 9.25
C ILE A 16 -17.54 4.53 9.46
N ALA A 17 -17.90 5.78 9.73
CA ALA A 17 -19.30 6.16 9.89
C ALA A 17 -20.13 5.85 8.63
N ALA A 18 -19.61 6.19 7.44
CA ALA A 18 -20.26 5.86 6.17
C ALA A 18 -20.41 4.33 5.98
N ALA A 19 -19.38 3.55 6.29
CA ALA A 19 -19.43 2.09 6.22
C ALA A 19 -20.46 1.49 7.19
N LEU A 20 -20.55 2.03 8.42
CA LEU A 20 -21.53 1.58 9.42
C LEU A 20 -22.98 1.87 9.01
N VAL A 21 -23.24 3.00 8.34
CA VAL A 21 -24.57 3.30 7.78
C VAL A 21 -24.96 2.25 6.73
N LEU A 22 -24.04 1.89 5.84
CA LEU A 22 -24.27 0.84 4.84
C LEU A 22 -24.50 -0.53 5.50
N ILE A 23 -23.73 -0.87 6.51
CA ILE A 23 -23.91 -2.11 7.28
C ILE A 23 -25.28 -2.12 7.98
N GLY A 24 -25.71 -1.00 8.55
CA GLY A 24 -27.04 -0.85 9.14
C GLY A 24 -28.18 -1.02 8.13
N SER A 25 -27.92 -0.80 6.83
CA SER A 25 -28.87 -1.09 5.75
C SER A 25 -28.91 -2.57 5.33
N GLY A 26 -28.11 -3.42 5.97
CA GLY A 26 -28.02 -4.86 5.69
C GLY A 26 -26.89 -5.25 4.74
N LEU A 27 -25.97 -4.35 4.41
CA LEU A 27 -24.77 -4.68 3.63
C LEU A 27 -23.74 -5.37 4.52
N VAL A 28 -23.74 -6.70 4.55
CA VAL A 28 -22.80 -7.48 5.36
C VAL A 28 -22.28 -8.68 4.57
N ILE A 29 -20.95 -8.85 4.58
CA ILE A 29 -20.27 -10.04 4.07
C ILE A 29 -20.40 -11.16 5.10
N GLY A 30 -21.52 -11.87 5.10
CA GLY A 30 -21.78 -12.96 6.05
C GLY A 30 -21.10 -14.28 5.67
N GLU A 31 -21.15 -14.60 4.38
CA GLU A 31 -20.64 -15.85 3.81
C GLU A 31 -19.87 -15.53 2.53
N SER A 32 -18.83 -16.32 2.24
CA SER A 32 -18.13 -16.28 0.97
C SER A 32 -17.77 -17.70 0.55
N GLU A 33 -17.84 -17.99 -0.74
CA GLU A 33 -17.28 -19.21 -1.31
C GLU A 33 -16.04 -18.84 -2.13
N LEU A 34 -15.00 -19.67 -2.02
CA LEU A 34 -13.77 -19.54 -2.79
C LEU A 34 -13.34 -20.93 -3.25
N PHE A 35 -13.20 -21.15 -4.55
CA PHE A 35 -12.85 -22.43 -5.16
C PHE A 35 -13.76 -23.60 -4.69
N GLY A 36 -15.06 -23.34 -4.53
CA GLY A 36 -16.02 -24.34 -4.03
C GLY A 36 -16.01 -24.55 -2.51
N LEU A 37 -15.15 -23.84 -1.76
CA LEU A 37 -15.11 -23.90 -0.30
C LEU A 37 -15.90 -22.73 0.30
N ARG A 38 -16.99 -23.04 1.01
CA ARG A 38 -17.85 -22.05 1.69
C ARG A 38 -17.35 -21.74 3.09
N TRP A 39 -17.10 -20.48 3.38
CA TRP A 39 -16.59 -20.01 4.66
C TRP A 39 -17.57 -18.97 5.23
N GLU A 40 -18.00 -19.20 6.46
CA GLU A 40 -18.85 -18.27 7.21
C GLU A 40 -17.98 -17.36 8.07
N LEU A 41 -18.19 -16.05 7.98
CA LEU A 41 -17.40 -15.07 8.72
C LEU A 41 -17.93 -14.87 10.16
N GLY A 42 -19.20 -15.20 10.41
CA GLY A 42 -19.82 -15.09 11.73
C GLY A 42 -19.61 -13.69 12.35
N PRO A 43 -19.07 -13.58 13.59
CA PRO A 43 -18.79 -12.29 14.22
C PRO A 43 -17.81 -11.38 13.46
N LEU A 44 -16.97 -11.94 12.59
CA LEU A 44 -16.00 -11.19 11.79
C LEU A 44 -16.61 -10.57 10.53
N ALA A 45 -17.86 -10.88 10.19
CA ALA A 45 -18.55 -10.37 9.02
C ALA A 45 -18.59 -8.83 8.99
N VAL A 46 -18.94 -8.20 10.11
CA VAL A 46 -19.01 -6.74 10.23
C VAL A 46 -17.61 -6.09 10.12
N PRO A 47 -16.60 -6.47 10.92
CA PRO A 47 -15.24 -5.94 10.77
C PRO A 47 -14.68 -6.13 9.35
N PHE A 48 -14.92 -7.27 8.72
CA PHE A 48 -14.45 -7.57 7.38
C PHE A 48 -15.14 -6.68 6.32
N THR A 49 -16.46 -6.46 6.47
CA THR A 49 -17.20 -5.53 5.61
C THR A 49 -16.69 -4.09 5.75
N VAL A 50 -16.46 -3.63 6.98
CA VAL A 50 -15.85 -2.31 7.22
C VAL A 50 -14.48 -2.23 6.55
N PHE A 51 -13.63 -3.23 6.75
CA PHE A 51 -12.31 -3.29 6.14
C PHE A 51 -12.37 -3.23 4.62
N TRP A 52 -13.29 -3.98 3.99
CA TRP A 52 -13.49 -3.95 2.54
C TRP A 52 -13.87 -2.56 2.04
N ILE A 53 -14.87 -1.92 2.65
CA ILE A 53 -15.35 -0.60 2.23
C ILE A 53 -14.26 0.46 2.42
N LEU A 54 -13.59 0.47 3.59
CA LEU A 54 -12.45 1.36 3.83
C LEU A 54 -11.31 1.10 2.85
N GLY A 55 -11.04 -0.17 2.54
CA GLY A 55 -10.03 -0.58 1.57
C GLY A 55 -10.33 -0.01 0.19
N ALA A 56 -11.56 -0.15 -0.30
CA ALA A 56 -11.98 0.41 -1.58
C ALA A 56 -11.92 1.95 -1.60
N ILE A 57 -12.42 2.63 -0.56
CA ILE A 57 -12.35 4.09 -0.44
C ILE A 57 -10.90 4.57 -0.53
N ASN A 58 -10.03 4.01 0.32
CA ASN A 58 -8.64 4.44 0.36
C ASN A 58 -7.89 4.04 -0.92
N ALA A 59 -8.17 2.87 -1.50
CA ALA A 59 -7.51 2.44 -2.72
C ALA A 59 -7.77 3.39 -3.90
N LEU A 60 -9.00 3.88 -4.04
CA LEU A 60 -9.33 4.85 -5.08
C LEU A 60 -8.83 6.27 -4.74
N ASN A 61 -8.86 6.66 -3.46
CA ASN A 61 -8.32 7.96 -3.02
C ASN A 61 -6.80 8.06 -3.20
N LEU A 62 -6.06 6.96 -3.00
CA LEU A 62 -4.60 6.96 -3.16
C LEU A 62 -4.16 6.95 -4.63
N ILE A 63 -5.00 6.45 -5.53
CA ILE A 63 -4.75 6.52 -6.98
C ILE A 63 -4.99 7.93 -7.54
N ASP A 64 -5.76 8.78 -6.85
CA ASP A 64 -6.06 10.16 -7.27
C ASP A 64 -4.86 11.12 -7.08
N GLY A 65 -3.75 10.83 -7.76
CA GLY A 65 -2.51 11.63 -7.74
C GLY A 65 -2.15 12.25 -9.08
N THR A 66 -2.96 12.06 -10.12
CA THR A 66 -2.75 12.61 -11.47
C THR A 66 -4.08 12.87 -12.16
N ASP A 67 -4.16 13.96 -12.91
CA ASP A 67 -5.29 14.33 -13.77
C ASP A 67 -5.88 13.12 -14.51
N GLY A 68 -7.20 12.92 -14.41
CA GLY A 68 -7.93 11.90 -15.15
C GLY A 68 -7.76 10.48 -14.63
N LEU A 69 -6.84 10.20 -13.70
CA LEU A 69 -6.47 8.84 -13.35
C LEU A 69 -7.56 8.14 -12.55
N ALA A 70 -7.95 8.68 -11.39
CA ALA A 70 -8.98 8.07 -10.54
C ALA A 70 -10.34 8.04 -11.25
N THR A 71 -10.67 9.06 -12.04
CA THR A 71 -11.89 9.09 -12.85
C THR A 71 -11.88 8.03 -13.96
N SER A 72 -10.79 7.86 -14.70
CA SER A 72 -10.67 6.84 -15.75
C SER A 72 -10.70 5.42 -15.17
N VAL A 73 -9.97 5.19 -14.07
CA VAL A 73 -10.00 3.90 -13.37
C VAL A 73 -11.42 3.65 -12.85
N GLY A 74 -12.03 4.60 -12.14
CA GLY A 74 -13.40 4.48 -11.64
C GLY A 74 -14.41 4.15 -12.74
N LEU A 75 -14.30 4.80 -13.91
CA LEU A 75 -15.14 4.51 -15.08
C LEU A 75 -15.04 3.04 -15.51
N VAL A 76 -13.80 2.53 -15.68
CA VAL A 76 -13.56 1.13 -16.06
C VAL A 76 -14.15 0.17 -15.03
N LEU A 77 -13.95 0.44 -13.74
CA LEU A 77 -14.46 -0.43 -12.67
C LEU A 77 -15.99 -0.41 -12.61
N CYS A 78 -16.62 0.76 -12.77
CA CYS A 78 -18.08 0.89 -12.81
C CYS A 78 -18.68 0.13 -14.00
N LEU A 79 -18.06 0.20 -15.19
CA LEU A 79 -18.51 -0.56 -16.35
C LEU A 79 -18.41 -2.08 -16.15
N ALA A 80 -17.34 -2.56 -15.51
CA ALA A 80 -17.20 -3.97 -15.19
C ALA A 80 -18.22 -4.45 -14.15
N ILE A 81 -18.46 -3.66 -13.11
CA ILE A 81 -19.50 -3.93 -12.10
C ILE A 81 -20.89 -3.93 -12.76
N ALA A 82 -21.17 -2.99 -13.66
CA ALA A 82 -22.41 -2.98 -14.43
C ALA A 82 -22.57 -4.26 -15.26
N GLY A 83 -21.50 -4.68 -15.96
CA GLY A 83 -21.49 -5.94 -16.71
C GLY A 83 -21.81 -7.15 -15.84
N ILE A 84 -21.16 -7.28 -14.69
CA ILE A 84 -21.43 -8.37 -13.73
C ILE A 84 -22.86 -8.30 -13.20
N ALA A 85 -23.34 -7.11 -12.83
CA ALA A 85 -24.69 -6.92 -12.31
C ALA A 85 -25.75 -7.29 -13.36
N ILE A 86 -25.52 -6.97 -14.64
CA ILE A 86 -26.39 -7.38 -15.75
C ILE A 86 -26.38 -8.91 -15.90
N LEU A 87 -25.20 -9.53 -15.92
CA LEU A 87 -25.04 -10.99 -16.08
C LEU A 87 -25.70 -11.77 -14.94
N THR A 88 -25.74 -11.20 -13.74
CA THR A 88 -26.28 -11.83 -12.53
C THR A 88 -27.73 -11.43 -12.23
N GLY A 89 -28.34 -10.56 -13.05
CA GLY A 89 -29.75 -10.13 -12.90
C GLY A 89 -29.99 -9.00 -11.88
N HIS A 90 -28.93 -8.38 -11.35
CA HIS A 90 -28.98 -7.28 -10.37
C HIS A 90 -29.22 -5.93 -11.04
N ARG A 91 -30.47 -5.69 -11.47
CA ARG A 91 -30.85 -4.49 -12.25
C ARG A 91 -30.57 -3.17 -11.53
N THR A 92 -30.82 -3.10 -10.22
CA THR A 92 -30.61 -1.88 -9.43
C THR A 92 -29.12 -1.52 -9.37
N GLU A 93 -28.28 -2.51 -9.07
CA GLU A 93 -26.83 -2.36 -9.02
C GLU A 93 -26.26 -2.02 -10.40
N ALA A 94 -26.76 -2.65 -11.47
CA ALA A 94 -26.38 -2.33 -12.85
C ALA A 94 -26.72 -0.87 -13.21
N PHE A 95 -27.93 -0.42 -12.87
CA PHE A 95 -28.36 0.96 -13.11
C PHE A 95 -27.47 1.96 -12.36
N LEU A 96 -27.20 1.73 -11.08
CA LEU A 96 -26.33 2.59 -10.27
C LEU A 96 -24.89 2.62 -10.81
N ALA A 97 -24.36 1.48 -11.23
CA ALA A 97 -23.03 1.38 -11.83
C ALA A 97 -22.94 2.13 -13.17
N CYS A 98 -23.96 1.99 -14.04
CA CYS A 98 -24.04 2.73 -15.30
C CYS A 98 -24.21 4.24 -15.08
N ALA A 99 -25.03 4.65 -14.10
CA ALA A 99 -25.21 6.07 -13.75
C ALA A 99 -23.89 6.68 -13.26
N MET A 100 -23.16 5.97 -12.41
CA MET A 100 -21.83 6.39 -11.95
C MET A 100 -20.82 6.43 -13.11
N ALA A 101 -20.81 5.42 -13.98
CA ALA A 101 -19.99 5.43 -15.19
C ALA A 101 -20.29 6.63 -16.09
N GLY A 102 -21.56 6.96 -16.32
CA GLY A 102 -21.98 8.12 -17.09
C GLY A 102 -21.52 9.44 -16.46
N ALA A 103 -21.66 9.59 -15.14
CA ALA A 103 -21.18 10.76 -14.40
C ALA A 103 -19.66 10.91 -14.51
N LEU A 104 -18.91 9.81 -14.37
CA LEU A 104 -17.46 9.81 -14.51
C LEU A 104 -17.02 10.10 -15.94
N ALA A 105 -17.69 9.56 -16.95
CA ALA A 105 -17.41 9.86 -18.35
C ALA A 105 -17.64 11.35 -18.67
N GLY A 106 -18.73 11.94 -18.17
CA GLY A 106 -18.99 13.38 -18.29
C GLY A 106 -17.94 14.23 -17.56
N PHE A 107 -17.56 13.85 -16.35
CA PHE A 107 -16.53 14.55 -15.58
C PHE A 107 -15.13 14.42 -16.20
N LEU A 108 -14.83 13.28 -16.83
CA LEU A 108 -13.54 13.02 -17.46
C LEU A 108 -13.22 14.00 -18.59
N VAL A 109 -14.22 14.58 -19.26
CA VAL A 109 -14.02 15.66 -20.24
C VAL A 109 -13.29 16.86 -19.62
N TYR A 110 -13.56 17.16 -18.36
CA TYR A 110 -12.95 18.27 -17.62
C TYR A 110 -11.73 17.85 -16.82
N ASN A 111 -11.63 16.57 -16.45
CA ASN A 111 -10.58 16.04 -15.58
C ASN A 111 -9.43 15.38 -16.35
N ALA A 112 -9.58 15.07 -17.65
CA ALA A 112 -8.52 14.48 -18.47
C ALA A 112 -7.30 15.42 -18.58
N PRO A 113 -6.06 14.89 -18.66
CA PRO A 113 -4.87 15.74 -18.71
C PRO A 113 -4.80 16.66 -19.96
N PRO A 114 -4.57 17.97 -19.82
CA PRO A 114 -4.47 18.73 -18.56
C PRO A 114 -5.84 19.06 -17.95
N ALA A 115 -6.03 18.81 -16.66
CA ALA A 115 -7.32 18.98 -16.00
C ALA A 115 -7.72 20.45 -15.83
N SER A 116 -8.99 20.74 -16.08
CA SER A 116 -9.65 22.03 -15.77
C SER A 116 -10.35 22.00 -14.41
N ILE A 117 -10.78 20.83 -13.95
CA ILE A 117 -11.43 20.61 -12.66
C ILE A 117 -10.79 19.39 -11.99
N PHE A 118 -10.40 19.56 -10.72
CA PHE A 118 -9.85 18.48 -9.90
C PHE A 118 -10.96 17.67 -9.23
N LEU A 119 -10.73 16.36 -9.08
CA LEU A 119 -11.68 15.44 -8.45
C LEU A 119 -11.78 15.67 -6.94
N GLY A 120 -10.64 15.88 -6.28
CA GLY A 120 -10.53 16.08 -4.84
C GLY A 120 -10.81 14.82 -4.02
N ASP A 121 -10.58 14.91 -2.71
CA ASP A 121 -10.87 13.81 -1.79
C ASP A 121 -12.38 13.51 -1.77
N ALA A 122 -13.25 14.51 -1.97
CA ALA A 122 -14.69 14.30 -2.05
C ALA A 122 -15.08 13.34 -3.18
N GLY A 123 -14.54 13.54 -4.39
CA GLY A 123 -14.85 12.71 -5.54
C GLY A 123 -14.22 11.32 -5.46
N SER A 124 -12.93 11.24 -5.12
CA SER A 124 -12.21 9.96 -5.09
C SER A 124 -12.69 9.03 -3.97
N MET A 125 -13.02 9.56 -2.78
CA MET A 125 -13.62 8.77 -1.70
C MET A 125 -15.03 8.29 -2.06
N LEU A 126 -15.84 9.13 -2.73
CA LEU A 126 -17.17 8.75 -3.19
C LEU A 126 -17.11 7.62 -4.22
N ILE A 127 -16.21 7.71 -5.20
CA ILE A 127 -15.95 6.66 -6.19
C ILE A 127 -15.62 5.35 -5.48
N GLY A 128 -14.67 5.36 -4.55
CA GLY A 128 -14.29 4.16 -3.80
C GLY A 128 -15.42 3.59 -2.93
N LEU A 129 -16.24 4.44 -2.30
CA LEU A 129 -17.42 4.03 -1.54
C LEU A 129 -18.45 3.33 -2.44
N VAL A 130 -18.80 3.95 -3.58
CA VAL A 130 -19.79 3.41 -4.53
C VAL A 130 -19.31 2.10 -5.14
N ILE A 131 -18.08 2.05 -5.64
CA ILE A 131 -17.48 0.83 -6.21
C ILE A 131 -17.41 -0.28 -5.16
N GLY A 132 -16.89 0.02 -3.96
CA GLY A 132 -16.79 -0.95 -2.87
C GLY A 132 -18.16 -1.53 -2.49
N THR A 133 -19.19 -0.68 -2.43
CA THR A 133 -20.57 -1.07 -2.10
C THR A 133 -21.21 -1.91 -3.20
N LEU A 134 -21.14 -1.46 -4.46
CA LEU A 134 -21.76 -2.17 -5.58
C LEU A 134 -21.08 -3.51 -5.86
N ALA A 135 -19.76 -3.57 -5.72
CA ALA A 135 -19.00 -4.81 -5.89
C ALA A 135 -19.39 -5.86 -4.83
N LEU A 136 -19.69 -5.43 -3.60
CA LEU A 136 -20.28 -6.32 -2.59
C LEU A 136 -21.70 -6.75 -2.98
N ARG A 137 -22.60 -5.82 -3.26
CA ARG A 137 -24.02 -6.15 -3.52
C ARG A 137 -24.24 -7.05 -4.72
N GLY A 138 -23.50 -6.84 -5.82
CA GLY A 138 -23.61 -7.67 -7.03
C GLY A 138 -23.15 -9.12 -6.82
N SER A 139 -22.41 -9.37 -5.75
CA SER A 139 -21.78 -10.64 -5.41
C SER A 139 -22.59 -11.52 -4.44
N PHE A 140 -23.49 -10.95 -3.62
CA PHE A 140 -24.17 -11.66 -2.53
C PHE A 140 -25.43 -12.45 -2.89
N LYS A 141 -25.90 -12.40 -4.14
CA LYS A 141 -27.25 -12.88 -4.49
C LYS A 141 -27.29 -13.90 -5.65
N GLY A 142 -26.14 -14.30 -6.18
CA GLY A 142 -26.01 -15.40 -7.15
C GLY A 142 -25.54 -16.72 -6.51
N PRO A 143 -25.32 -17.80 -7.30
CA PRO A 143 -24.62 -18.99 -6.79
C PRO A 143 -23.31 -18.53 -6.11
N ALA A 144 -23.13 -18.92 -4.86
CA ALA A 144 -22.21 -18.31 -3.89
C ALA A 144 -20.72 -18.30 -4.27
N THR A 145 -20.34 -18.90 -5.40
CA THR A 145 -18.98 -19.18 -5.87
C THR A 145 -18.09 -17.98 -6.18
N ALA A 146 -18.50 -16.71 -6.07
CA ALA A 146 -17.62 -15.61 -6.51
C ALA A 146 -17.69 -14.31 -5.72
N ALA A 147 -18.23 -14.34 -4.49
CA ALA A 147 -18.66 -13.11 -3.83
C ALA A 147 -17.53 -12.07 -3.63
N LEU A 148 -16.29 -12.51 -3.42
CA LEU A 148 -15.14 -11.60 -3.33
C LEU A 148 -14.16 -11.69 -4.52
N VAL A 149 -14.17 -12.76 -5.31
CA VAL A 149 -13.15 -13.00 -6.34
C VAL A 149 -13.26 -11.98 -7.47
N ALA A 150 -14.45 -11.78 -8.03
CA ALA A 150 -14.62 -10.81 -9.10
C ALA A 150 -14.40 -9.36 -8.61
N PRO A 151 -14.95 -8.93 -7.46
CA PRO A 151 -14.64 -7.62 -6.87
C PRO A 151 -13.15 -7.38 -6.61
N THR A 152 -12.43 -8.36 -6.09
CA THR A 152 -10.98 -8.23 -5.83
C THR A 152 -10.16 -8.16 -7.12
N ALA A 153 -10.54 -8.92 -8.15
CA ALA A 153 -9.89 -8.83 -9.46
C ALA A 153 -10.12 -7.47 -10.15
N ILE A 154 -11.34 -6.93 -10.07
CA ILE A 154 -11.66 -5.59 -10.58
C ILE A 154 -10.79 -4.54 -9.88
N LEU A 155 -10.66 -4.62 -8.55
CA LEU A 155 -9.87 -3.70 -7.75
C LEU A 155 -8.38 -4.08 -7.65
N ALA A 156 -7.89 -5.06 -8.41
CA ALA A 156 -6.55 -5.63 -8.22
C ALA A 156 -5.43 -4.58 -8.29
N ILE A 157 -5.48 -3.68 -9.28
CA ILE A 157 -4.47 -2.62 -9.44
C ILE A 157 -4.55 -1.57 -8.30
N PRO A 158 -5.72 -0.98 -7.96
CA PRO A 158 -5.87 -0.15 -6.76
C PRO A 158 -5.42 -0.79 -5.46
N ILE A 159 -5.76 -2.07 -5.25
CA ILE A 159 -5.37 -2.83 -4.06
C ILE A 159 -3.86 -3.05 -4.05
N LEU A 160 -3.25 -3.42 -5.18
CA LEU A 160 -1.80 -3.59 -5.29
C LEU A 160 -1.07 -2.29 -4.96
N ASP A 161 -1.49 -1.17 -5.55
CA ASP A 161 -0.87 0.13 -5.36
C ASP A 161 -0.89 0.56 -3.88
N THR A 162 -2.06 0.45 -3.26
CA THR A 162 -2.26 0.77 -1.83
C THR A 162 -1.53 -0.21 -0.92
N GLY A 163 -1.58 -1.52 -1.23
CA GLY A 163 -0.90 -2.56 -0.49
C GLY A 163 0.62 -2.35 -0.49
N MET A 164 1.20 -2.01 -1.64
CA MET A 164 2.63 -1.71 -1.75
C MET A 164 3.01 -0.43 -0.98
N ALA A 165 2.17 0.61 -1.00
CA ALA A 165 2.39 1.81 -0.19
C ALA A 165 2.35 1.52 1.32
N ILE A 166 1.37 0.75 1.78
CA ILE A 166 1.28 0.32 3.19
C ILE A 166 2.50 -0.53 3.57
N LEU A 167 2.90 -1.47 2.70
CA LEU A 167 4.04 -2.33 2.90
C LEU A 167 5.34 -1.52 3.02
N ARG A 168 5.61 -0.59 2.08
CA ARG A 168 6.75 0.34 2.17
C ARG A 168 6.78 1.09 3.49
N ARG A 169 5.66 1.71 3.88
CA ARG A 169 5.57 2.53 5.10
C ARG A 169 5.86 1.69 6.34
N LYS A 170 5.27 0.48 6.43
CA LYS A 170 5.49 -0.45 7.55
C LYS A 170 6.93 -1.00 7.60
N LEU A 171 7.53 -1.26 6.45
CA LEU A 171 8.90 -1.77 6.38
C LEU A 171 9.95 -0.70 6.70
N THR A 172 9.67 0.56 6.38
CA THR A 172 10.55 1.71 6.66
C THR A 172 10.28 2.39 8.01
N GLY A 173 9.29 1.92 8.78
CA GLY A 173 8.92 2.50 10.07
C GLY A 173 8.26 3.88 9.96
N ARG A 174 7.76 4.25 8.78
CA ARG A 174 7.04 5.51 8.53
C ARG A 174 5.58 5.37 8.95
N SER A 175 4.98 6.49 9.37
CA SER A 175 3.54 6.54 9.67
C SER A 175 2.71 6.21 8.42
N LEU A 176 1.60 5.49 8.59
CA LEU A 176 0.67 5.17 7.50
C LEU A 176 0.05 6.41 6.85
N TYR A 177 0.04 7.56 7.54
CA TYR A 177 -0.54 8.81 7.08
C TYR A 177 0.46 9.72 6.34
N THR A 178 1.71 9.29 6.20
CA THR A 178 2.74 10.08 5.50
C THR A 178 2.50 9.99 3.99
N THR A 179 2.56 11.13 3.29
CA THR A 179 2.48 11.19 1.83
C THR A 179 3.55 10.29 1.21
N ASP A 180 3.16 9.43 0.27
CA ASP A 180 4.06 8.54 -0.45
C ASP A 180 4.05 8.92 -1.94
N ARG A 181 5.23 8.89 -2.57
CA ARG A 181 5.38 9.12 -4.02
C ARG A 181 5.74 7.84 -4.78
N GLY A 182 5.74 6.70 -4.10
CA GLY A 182 5.99 5.39 -4.69
C GLY A 182 4.75 4.73 -5.31
N HIS A 183 3.73 5.50 -5.71
CA HIS A 183 2.54 4.98 -6.37
C HIS A 183 2.80 4.66 -7.86
N LEU A 184 2.05 3.73 -8.44
CA LEU A 184 2.26 3.21 -9.78
C LEU A 184 2.32 4.33 -10.82
N HIS A 185 1.45 5.33 -10.72
CA HIS A 185 1.41 6.45 -11.65
C HIS A 185 2.68 7.31 -11.61
N HIS A 186 3.21 7.58 -10.40
CA HIS A 186 4.48 8.30 -10.25
C HIS A 186 5.65 7.48 -10.80
N VAL A 187 5.68 6.18 -10.57
CA VAL A 187 6.74 5.31 -11.10
C VAL A 187 6.72 5.28 -12.64
N LEU A 188 5.54 5.26 -13.25
CA LEU A 188 5.40 5.33 -14.71
C LEU A 188 5.82 6.70 -15.26
N GLN A 189 5.44 7.80 -14.60
CA GLN A 189 5.86 9.15 -15.00
C GLN A 189 7.37 9.34 -14.90
N GLN A 190 8.01 8.78 -13.87
CA GLN A 190 9.47 8.80 -13.71
C GLN A 190 10.19 8.04 -14.82
N ARG A 191 9.53 7.08 -15.48
CA ARG A 191 10.04 6.36 -16.66
C ARG A 191 9.80 7.12 -17.96
N GLY A 192 9.32 8.36 -17.90
CA GLY A 192 9.11 9.22 -19.05
C GLY A 192 7.72 9.13 -19.69
N LEU A 193 6.75 8.42 -19.08
CA LEU A 193 5.38 8.46 -19.58
C LEU A 193 4.74 9.83 -19.29
N THR A 194 4.08 10.40 -20.29
CA THR A 194 3.26 11.59 -20.11
C THR A 194 2.01 11.27 -19.30
N GLY A 195 1.39 12.27 -18.65
CA GLY A 195 0.18 12.05 -17.84
C GLY A 195 -0.92 11.27 -18.59
N ARG A 196 -1.15 11.58 -19.87
CA ARG A 196 -2.11 10.85 -20.72
C ARG A 196 -1.73 9.38 -20.91
N LEU A 197 -0.45 9.09 -21.18
CA LEU A 197 0.04 7.73 -21.34
C LEU A 197 -0.01 6.95 -20.01
N THR A 198 0.27 7.61 -18.89
CA THR A 198 0.13 7.01 -17.55
C THR A 198 -1.32 6.62 -17.27
N VAL A 199 -2.28 7.50 -17.54
CA VAL A 199 -3.71 7.22 -17.38
C VAL A 199 -4.14 6.07 -18.30
N ALA A 200 -3.73 6.09 -19.56
CA ALA A 200 -4.04 5.02 -20.51
C ALA A 200 -3.43 3.67 -20.08
N ALA A 201 -2.18 3.66 -19.62
CA ALA A 201 -1.50 2.44 -19.18
C ALA A 201 -2.17 1.84 -17.93
N VAL A 202 -2.41 2.64 -16.90
CA VAL A 202 -3.09 2.17 -15.67
C VAL A 202 -4.53 1.77 -15.97
N GLY A 203 -5.26 2.56 -16.77
CA GLY A 203 -6.61 2.23 -17.21
C GLY A 203 -6.68 0.92 -18.00
N THR A 204 -5.67 0.64 -18.84
CA THR A 204 -5.56 -0.63 -19.57
C THR A 204 -5.31 -1.81 -18.62
N LEU A 205 -4.41 -1.66 -17.64
CA LEU A 205 -4.17 -2.69 -16.63
C LEU A 205 -5.43 -3.00 -15.82
N CYS A 206 -6.14 -1.96 -15.36
CA CYS A 206 -7.43 -2.12 -14.70
C CYS A 206 -8.47 -2.75 -15.63
N GLY A 207 -8.49 -2.37 -16.91
CA GLY A 207 -9.39 -2.95 -17.91
C GLY A 207 -9.17 -4.45 -18.10
N ILE A 208 -7.92 -4.89 -18.18
CA ILE A 208 -7.56 -6.30 -18.30
C ILE A 208 -8.08 -7.09 -17.09
N THR A 209 -7.81 -6.62 -15.87
CA THR A 209 -8.24 -7.34 -14.66
C THR A 209 -9.76 -7.28 -14.46
N ALA A 210 -10.39 -6.17 -14.85
CA ALA A 210 -11.84 -6.00 -14.76
C ALA A 210 -12.59 -6.86 -15.78
N ILE A 211 -12.11 -6.95 -17.03
CA ILE A 211 -12.64 -7.87 -18.05
C ILE A 211 -12.49 -9.32 -17.58
N ALA A 212 -11.34 -9.68 -17.00
CA ALA A 212 -11.14 -11.01 -16.42
C ALA A 212 -12.14 -11.31 -15.28
N GLY A 213 -12.47 -10.30 -14.46
CA GLY A 213 -13.54 -10.40 -13.46
C GLY A 213 -14.91 -10.69 -14.08
N VAL A 214 -15.29 -9.97 -15.14
CA VAL A 214 -16.55 -10.20 -15.87
C VAL A 214 -16.59 -11.60 -16.50
N ILE A 215 -15.51 -12.01 -17.19
CA ILE A 215 -15.40 -13.32 -17.84
C ILE A 215 -15.46 -14.44 -16.79
N SER A 216 -14.81 -14.25 -15.64
CA SER A 216 -14.83 -15.22 -14.54
C SER A 216 -16.25 -15.51 -14.06
N VAL A 217 -17.09 -14.48 -13.92
CA VAL A 217 -18.51 -14.62 -13.55
C VAL A 217 -19.30 -15.30 -14.68
N TYR A 218 -19.09 -14.86 -15.93
CA TYR A 218 -19.78 -15.44 -17.10
C TYR A 218 -19.48 -16.93 -17.27
N SER A 219 -18.21 -17.32 -17.17
CA SER A 219 -17.74 -18.70 -17.32
C SER A 219 -17.86 -19.53 -16.04
N LYS A 220 -18.28 -18.93 -14.91
CA LYS A 220 -18.30 -19.55 -13.57
C LYS A 220 -16.96 -20.17 -13.18
N ASN A 221 -15.86 -19.51 -13.57
CA ASN A 221 -14.50 -19.99 -13.34
C ASN A 221 -13.66 -18.90 -12.66
N GLU A 222 -13.51 -19.02 -11.35
CA GLU A 222 -12.75 -18.10 -10.48
C GLU A 222 -11.26 -18.02 -10.87
N LEU A 223 -10.70 -19.08 -11.46
CA LEU A 223 -9.29 -19.13 -11.84
C LEU A 223 -8.94 -18.10 -12.92
N ILE A 224 -9.91 -17.67 -13.74
CA ILE A 224 -9.68 -16.63 -14.75
C ILE A 224 -9.39 -15.30 -14.07
N ALA A 225 -10.22 -14.89 -13.11
CA ALA A 225 -10.05 -13.64 -12.38
C ALA A 225 -8.75 -13.65 -11.56
N VAL A 226 -8.53 -14.70 -10.77
CA VAL A 226 -7.34 -14.83 -9.92
C VAL A 226 -6.07 -14.98 -10.76
N GLY A 227 -6.11 -15.80 -11.81
CA GLY A 227 -4.99 -16.06 -12.69
C GLY A 227 -4.55 -14.82 -13.47
N VAL A 228 -5.49 -14.08 -14.06
CA VAL A 228 -5.17 -12.85 -14.79
C VAL A 228 -4.72 -11.73 -13.83
N ALA A 229 -5.43 -11.51 -12.72
CA ALA A 229 -5.01 -10.52 -11.73
C ALA A 229 -3.61 -10.83 -11.18
N GLY A 230 -3.35 -12.10 -10.85
CA GLY A 230 -2.05 -12.58 -10.42
C GLY A 230 -0.96 -12.43 -11.49
N ALA A 231 -1.26 -12.75 -12.74
CA ALA A 231 -0.32 -12.59 -13.86
C ALA A 231 0.02 -11.13 -14.11
N VAL A 232 -0.96 -10.21 -14.09
CA VAL A 232 -0.73 -8.77 -14.24
C VAL A 232 0.13 -8.25 -13.09
N CYS A 233 -0.23 -8.53 -11.85
CA CYS A 233 0.55 -8.12 -10.68
C CYS A 233 1.96 -8.72 -10.69
N GLY A 234 2.08 -10.00 -11.02
CA GLY A 234 3.35 -10.71 -11.14
C GLY A 234 4.23 -10.14 -12.23
N THR A 235 3.67 -9.77 -13.38
CA THR A 235 4.38 -9.12 -14.49
C THR A 235 4.93 -7.76 -14.06
N LEU A 236 4.11 -6.93 -13.39
CA LEU A 236 4.57 -5.64 -12.86
C LEU A 236 5.76 -5.80 -11.89
N ILE A 237 5.72 -6.82 -11.03
CA ILE A 237 6.78 -7.11 -10.06
C ILE A 237 8.03 -7.71 -10.74
N ALA A 238 7.85 -8.66 -11.66
CA ALA A 238 8.93 -9.39 -12.33
C ALA A 238 9.74 -8.49 -13.26
N PHE A 239 9.07 -7.65 -14.06
CA PHE A 239 9.72 -6.66 -14.92
C PHE A 239 10.19 -5.42 -14.16
N ARG A 240 10.20 -5.48 -12.82
CA ARG A 240 10.60 -4.39 -11.93
C ARG A 240 9.86 -3.09 -12.21
N VAL A 241 8.65 -3.15 -12.76
CA VAL A 241 7.81 -1.97 -13.03
C VAL A 241 7.33 -1.38 -11.72
N PHE A 242 6.80 -2.21 -10.83
CA PHE A 242 6.21 -1.79 -9.57
C PHE A 242 6.20 -2.92 -8.53
N GLY A 243 6.43 -2.61 -7.25
CA GLY A 243 6.35 -3.59 -6.15
C GLY A 243 7.58 -4.48 -5.94
N HIS A 244 8.58 -4.43 -6.82
CA HIS A 244 9.76 -5.30 -6.74
C HIS A 244 10.60 -5.05 -5.48
N GLN A 245 10.85 -3.78 -5.15
CA GLN A 245 11.68 -3.41 -4.00
C GLN A 245 10.98 -3.79 -2.69
N GLU A 246 9.67 -3.60 -2.62
CA GLU A 246 8.82 -3.95 -1.49
C GLU A 246 8.82 -5.44 -1.21
N CYS A 247 8.69 -6.26 -2.26
CA CYS A 247 8.79 -7.72 -2.16
C CYS A 247 10.19 -8.14 -1.68
N LEU A 248 11.26 -7.55 -2.21
CA LEU A 248 12.62 -7.85 -1.78
C LEU A 248 12.85 -7.53 -0.29
N LEU A 249 12.37 -6.38 0.18
CA LEU A 249 12.47 -5.99 1.59
C LEU A 249 11.68 -6.93 2.49
N LEU A 250 10.47 -7.31 2.07
CA LEU A 250 9.65 -8.26 2.81
C LEU A 250 10.38 -9.60 2.96
N VAL A 251 10.95 -10.13 1.87
CA VAL A 251 11.74 -11.37 1.88
C VAL A 251 12.96 -11.26 2.78
N ARG A 252 13.69 -10.13 2.75
CA ARG A 252 14.85 -9.92 3.63
C ARG A 252 14.44 -9.89 5.10
N ARG A 253 13.34 -9.21 5.43
CA ARG A 253 12.83 -9.09 6.80
C ARG A 253 12.27 -10.42 7.33
N THR A 254 11.54 -11.18 6.50
CA THR A 254 11.03 -12.50 6.89
C THR A 254 12.17 -13.50 7.05
N LYS A 255 13.18 -13.48 6.18
CA LYS A 255 14.40 -14.29 6.37
C LYS A 255 15.12 -13.95 7.66
N ALA A 256 15.31 -12.67 7.97
CA ALA A 256 15.95 -12.25 9.22
C ALA A 256 15.14 -12.72 10.45
N MET A 257 13.82 -12.63 10.39
CA MET A 257 12.93 -13.12 11.45
C MET A 257 12.98 -14.65 11.59
N LEU A 258 12.92 -15.41 10.49
CA LEU A 258 13.01 -16.87 10.51
C LEU A 258 14.36 -17.35 11.04
N VAL A 259 15.45 -16.72 10.63
CA VAL A 259 16.80 -17.01 11.14
C VAL A 259 16.89 -16.70 12.64
N SER A 260 16.16 -15.70 13.15
CA SER A 260 16.13 -15.39 14.59
C SER A 260 15.36 -16.42 15.44
N LEU A 261 14.52 -17.26 14.83
CA LEU A 261 13.74 -18.30 15.51
C LEU A 261 14.46 -19.66 15.59
N LEU A 262 15.53 -19.87 14.80
CA LEU A 262 16.31 -21.09 14.86
C LEU A 262 17.17 -21.12 16.13
N PRO A 263 17.14 -22.22 16.93
CA PRO A 263 18.03 -22.35 18.08
C PRO A 263 19.48 -22.30 17.59
N ARG A 264 20.24 -21.30 18.06
CA ARG A 264 21.67 -21.18 17.77
C ARG A 264 22.41 -22.36 18.39
N ARG A 265 22.77 -23.35 17.56
CA ARG A 265 23.74 -24.39 17.93
C ARG A 265 25.15 -23.81 17.76
N GLY A 266 25.86 -23.67 18.88
CA GLY A 266 27.31 -23.50 18.92
C GLY A 266 27.79 -22.05 19.06
N SER A 267 28.62 -21.85 20.09
CA SER A 267 29.39 -20.67 20.49
C SER A 267 29.08 -19.35 19.78
N ALA A 268 28.50 -18.42 20.54
CA ALA A 268 28.74 -17.00 20.31
C ALA A 268 30.26 -16.75 20.38
N ALA A 269 30.91 -16.72 19.23
CA ALA A 269 32.14 -15.99 19.11
C ALA A 269 31.83 -14.53 19.47
N GLN A 270 32.48 -14.06 20.52
CA GLN A 270 32.46 -12.69 20.97
C GLN A 270 32.99 -11.82 19.81
N GLY A 271 32.11 -11.06 19.12
CA GLY A 271 32.54 -10.11 18.09
C GLY A 271 31.79 -10.04 16.76
N ASP A 272 30.73 -10.83 16.50
CA ASP A 272 30.03 -10.75 15.21
C ASP A 272 29.28 -9.42 15.02
N VAL A 273 29.79 -8.59 14.12
CA VAL A 273 29.17 -7.34 13.64
C VAL A 273 28.14 -7.67 12.55
N VAL A 274 26.93 -7.13 12.67
CA VAL A 274 25.90 -7.23 11.62
C VAL A 274 25.64 -5.86 11.02
N GLN A 275 25.86 -5.76 9.70
CA GLN A 275 25.53 -4.60 8.88
C GLN A 275 24.35 -4.92 7.96
N VAL A 276 23.37 -4.03 7.94
CA VAL A 276 22.26 -4.06 6.98
C VAL A 276 22.19 -2.70 6.30
N GLU A 277 22.53 -2.67 5.02
CA GLU A 277 22.42 -1.48 4.18
C GLU A 277 21.27 -1.62 3.18
N THR A 278 20.49 -0.55 3.05
CA THR A 278 19.37 -0.46 2.12
C THR A 278 19.32 0.93 1.51
N GLN A 279 19.65 1.03 0.23
CA GLN A 279 19.50 2.22 -0.59
C GLN A 279 18.24 2.09 -1.43
N PHE A 280 17.31 3.03 -1.27
CA PHE A 280 16.01 3.00 -1.93
C PHE A 280 16.01 3.83 -3.21
N GLN A 281 16.68 5.00 -3.22
CA GLN A 281 16.80 5.91 -4.38
C GLN A 281 18.09 6.76 -4.31
N GLY A 282 18.67 7.10 -5.48
CA GLY A 282 19.83 8.02 -5.65
C GLY A 282 21.16 7.31 -5.96
N ASP A 283 22.11 8.02 -6.60
CA ASP A 283 23.45 7.52 -7.03
C ASP A 283 24.62 7.95 -6.12
N HIS A 284 24.33 8.65 -5.01
CA HIS A 284 25.39 9.15 -4.14
C HIS A 284 26.06 8.03 -3.33
N GLN A 285 27.38 8.15 -3.14
CA GLN A 285 28.23 7.21 -2.40
C GLN A 285 28.04 7.35 -0.88
N TRP A 286 26.86 6.99 -0.39
CA TRP A 286 26.57 6.93 1.05
C TRP A 286 27.41 5.87 1.78
N THR A 287 28.00 4.93 1.03
CA THR A 287 28.84 3.85 1.53
C THR A 287 30.09 4.36 2.26
N GLU A 288 30.76 5.41 1.78
CA GLU A 288 31.95 5.96 2.46
C GLU A 288 31.60 6.59 3.81
N LEU A 289 30.51 7.36 3.84
CA LEU A 289 30.00 7.96 5.08
C LEU A 289 29.56 6.88 6.07
N TRP A 290 28.90 5.83 5.58
CA TRP A 290 28.48 4.71 6.40
C TRP A 290 29.67 3.92 6.96
N GLN A 291 30.68 3.64 6.13
CA GLN A 291 31.90 2.96 6.56
C GLN A 291 32.59 3.73 7.70
N THR A 292 32.73 5.05 7.54
CA THR A 292 33.29 5.95 8.57
C THR A 292 32.50 5.87 9.89
N LEU A 293 31.16 5.84 9.81
CA LEU A 293 30.30 5.71 10.98
C LEU A 293 30.44 4.36 11.68
N THR A 294 30.64 3.28 10.91
CA THR A 294 30.81 1.94 11.49
C THR A 294 32.19 1.74 12.11
N GLU A 295 33.25 2.31 11.54
CA GLU A 295 34.58 2.35 12.15
C GLU A 295 34.57 3.12 13.49
N PHE A 296 33.83 4.24 13.53
CA PHE A 296 33.59 4.97 14.77
C PHE A 296 32.79 4.14 15.78
N ALA A 297 31.77 3.42 15.32
CA ALA A 297 30.98 2.53 16.16
C ALA A 297 31.82 1.45 16.83
N GLU A 298 32.78 0.89 16.10
CA GLU A 298 33.71 -0.10 16.64
C GLU A 298 34.68 0.50 17.66
N ARG A 299 35.27 1.65 17.33
CA ARG A 299 36.25 2.35 18.17
C ARG A 299 35.67 2.79 19.52
N PHE A 300 34.42 3.22 19.55
CA PHE A 300 33.75 3.72 20.76
C PHE A 300 32.90 2.65 21.47
N GLU A 301 33.08 1.37 21.09
CA GLU A 301 32.37 0.23 21.68
C GLU A 301 30.84 0.40 21.68
N LEU A 302 30.30 1.05 20.64
CA LEU A 302 28.88 1.29 20.52
C LEU A 302 28.13 -0.04 20.29
N THR A 303 26.88 -0.06 20.73
CA THR A 303 26.01 -1.23 20.62
C THR A 303 25.21 -1.22 19.32
N ARG A 304 24.75 -0.03 18.91
CA ARG A 304 23.95 0.16 17.69
C ARG A 304 24.18 1.54 17.09
N VAL A 305 24.27 1.59 15.77
CA VAL A 305 24.23 2.83 14.97
C VAL A 305 23.20 2.65 13.88
N GLN A 306 22.33 3.63 13.71
CA GLN A 306 21.29 3.64 12.68
C GLN A 306 21.30 4.98 11.97
N LEU A 307 21.59 4.96 10.67
CA LEU A 307 21.52 6.12 9.80
C LEU A 307 20.26 6.03 8.94
N SER A 308 19.50 7.11 8.89
CA SER A 308 18.34 7.25 8.03
C SER A 308 18.37 8.62 7.36
N ILE A 309 18.58 8.64 6.06
CA ILE A 309 18.62 9.84 5.25
C ILE A 309 17.47 9.77 4.26
N THR A 310 16.64 10.81 4.26
CA THR A 310 15.54 10.98 3.33
C THR A 310 15.58 12.43 2.83
N MET A 311 16.00 12.61 1.58
CA MET A 311 16.00 13.88 0.88
C MET A 311 15.07 13.79 -0.34
N PRO A 312 13.75 14.03 -0.16
CA PRO A 312 12.78 13.89 -1.24
C PRO A 312 13.05 14.84 -2.41
N ALA A 313 13.56 16.05 -2.13
CA ALA A 313 13.88 17.06 -3.15
C ALA A 313 15.05 16.66 -4.07
N LYS A 314 15.93 15.77 -3.60
CA LYS A 314 17.07 15.25 -4.37
C LYS A 314 16.93 13.77 -4.72
N PHE A 315 15.75 13.18 -4.47
CA PHE A 315 15.45 11.77 -4.71
C PHE A 315 16.47 10.81 -4.07
N GLN A 316 16.89 11.09 -2.82
CA GLN A 316 17.80 10.23 -2.08
C GLN A 316 17.11 9.64 -0.85
N ASP A 317 17.21 8.32 -0.71
CA ASP A 317 16.66 7.61 0.44
C ASP A 317 17.59 6.45 0.81
N TYR A 318 18.30 6.60 1.93
CA TYR A 318 19.34 5.69 2.40
C TYR A 318 19.09 5.32 3.86
N HIS A 319 19.01 4.02 4.13
CA HIS A 319 18.82 3.49 5.47
C HIS A 319 19.85 2.41 5.73
N ALA A 320 20.66 2.60 6.77
CA ALA A 320 21.67 1.65 7.18
C ALA A 320 21.65 1.44 8.69
N THR A 321 21.86 0.20 9.12
CA THR A 321 21.89 -0.17 10.54
C THR A 321 23.08 -1.08 10.80
N TRP A 322 23.85 -0.73 11.82
CA TRP A 322 24.97 -1.49 12.35
C TRP A 322 24.67 -1.82 13.80
N PHE A 323 24.95 -3.05 14.21
CA PHE A 323 24.86 -3.41 15.63
C PHE A 323 25.81 -4.55 15.98
N ARG A 324 26.29 -4.52 17.22
CA ARG A 324 27.16 -5.55 17.81
C ARG A 324 26.28 -6.64 18.44
N ARG A 325 26.46 -7.90 18.03
CA ARG A 325 25.72 -9.03 18.63
C ARG A 325 26.27 -9.36 20.02
N GLY A 326 25.38 -9.66 20.96
CA GLY A 326 25.73 -10.16 22.31
C GLY A 326 25.67 -9.16 23.47
N VAL A 327 25.31 -7.90 23.21
CA VAL A 327 25.24 -6.83 24.25
C VAL A 327 23.80 -6.55 24.71
N PHE A 328 22.84 -7.39 24.32
CA PHE A 328 21.40 -7.12 24.54
C PHE A 328 20.85 -7.54 25.91
N ASP A 329 21.63 -8.20 26.78
CA ASP A 329 21.02 -8.99 27.87
C ASP A 329 21.22 -8.52 29.32
N ASP A 330 22.07 -7.53 29.65
CA ASP A 330 22.28 -7.26 31.10
C ASP A 330 22.70 -5.83 31.54
N GLY A 331 22.65 -4.80 30.66
CA GLY A 331 23.15 -3.45 30.99
C GLY A 331 22.18 -2.30 30.69
N GLN A 332 22.22 -1.24 31.52
CA GLN A 332 21.60 0.05 31.17
C GLN A 332 22.27 0.58 29.89
N THR A 333 21.45 0.87 28.87
CA THR A 333 21.92 1.46 27.60
C THR A 333 21.49 2.92 27.52
N TRP A 334 22.33 3.76 26.92
CA TRP A 334 21.97 5.12 26.55
C TRP A 334 21.77 5.20 25.04
N SER A 335 20.90 6.11 24.60
CA SER A 335 20.70 6.39 23.18
C SER A 335 20.67 7.88 22.94
N SER A 336 21.28 8.32 21.85
CA SER A 336 21.18 9.70 21.37
C SER A 336 20.69 9.69 19.92
N GLU A 337 19.84 10.65 19.58
CA GLU A 337 19.29 10.83 18.24
C GLU A 337 19.66 12.22 17.74
N ILE A 338 20.47 12.27 16.68
CA ILE A 338 20.98 13.49 16.09
C ILE A 338 20.19 13.74 14.81
N PRO A 339 19.39 14.82 14.73
CA PRO A 339 18.70 15.19 13.50
C PRO A 339 19.72 15.69 12.47
N LEU A 340 19.61 15.21 11.23
CA LEU A 340 20.41 15.67 10.11
C LEU A 340 19.64 16.78 9.38
N VAL A 341 20.27 17.93 9.17
CA VAL A 341 19.63 19.13 8.59
C VAL A 341 20.52 19.70 7.49
N VAL A 342 19.93 20.06 6.35
CA VAL A 342 20.60 20.77 5.24
C VAL A 342 19.84 22.05 4.95
N GLY A 343 20.48 23.20 5.11
CA GLY A 343 19.85 24.51 4.85
C GLY A 343 18.52 24.69 5.59
N ASN A 344 18.46 24.34 6.88
CA ASN A 344 17.28 24.31 7.76
C ASN A 344 16.20 23.26 7.46
N LEU A 345 16.36 22.40 6.46
CA LEU A 345 15.43 21.30 6.18
C LEU A 345 15.91 20.00 6.86
N PRO A 346 15.09 19.34 7.70
CA PRO A 346 15.43 18.05 8.26
C PRO A 346 15.47 16.99 7.14
N VAL A 347 16.63 16.37 6.96
CA VAL A 347 16.92 15.41 5.88
C VAL A 347 17.12 14.00 6.40
N GLY A 348 17.06 13.78 7.72
CA GLY A 348 17.31 12.46 8.28
C GLY A 348 17.61 12.49 9.76
N ARG A 349 18.10 11.35 10.25
CA ARG A 349 18.52 11.14 11.63
C ARG A 349 19.64 10.12 11.72
N LEU A 350 20.53 10.34 12.66
CA LEU A 350 21.53 9.39 13.11
C LEU A 350 21.21 9.01 14.55
N LYS A 351 20.90 7.74 14.79
CA LYS A 351 20.66 7.21 16.13
C LYS A 351 21.84 6.36 16.56
N ILE A 352 22.39 6.66 17.72
CA ILE A 352 23.52 5.95 18.33
C ILE A 352 23.06 5.37 19.66
N THR A 353 23.56 4.19 20.01
CA THR A 353 23.27 3.50 21.27
C THR A 353 24.54 2.85 21.80
N GLY A 354 24.81 3.02 23.08
CA GLY A 354 25.94 2.40 23.79
C GLY A 354 25.54 1.91 25.17
N THR A 355 26.44 1.20 25.84
CA THR A 355 26.25 0.73 27.23
C THR A 355 26.73 1.78 28.23
N CYS A 356 25.96 2.03 29.29
CA CYS A 356 26.42 2.83 30.42
C CYS A 356 27.44 2.00 31.24
N SER A 357 28.58 2.59 31.60
CA SER A 357 29.55 1.94 32.49
C SER A 357 29.03 1.87 33.93
N ASN A 358 29.39 0.83 34.69
CA ASN A 358 28.97 0.70 36.09
C ASN A 358 29.34 1.97 36.90
N GLY A 359 28.32 2.67 37.41
CA GLY A 359 28.48 3.91 38.19
C GLY A 359 28.15 5.22 37.45
N SER A 360 27.81 5.17 36.17
CA SER A 360 27.38 6.37 35.42
C SER A 360 25.87 6.56 35.48
N VAL A 361 25.44 7.69 36.05
CA VAL A 361 24.02 8.11 36.09
C VAL A 361 23.64 8.60 34.69
N CYS A 362 22.89 7.78 33.96
CA CYS A 362 22.33 8.14 32.65
C CYS A 362 21.03 8.97 32.89
N THR A 363 21.18 10.22 33.36
CA THR A 363 20.08 11.22 33.43
C THR A 363 20.06 12.08 32.18
N TRP A 364 18.86 12.20 31.61
CA TRP A 364 18.54 12.93 30.38
C TRP A 364 18.49 14.44 30.56
#